data_AF-A0A4S8L1C4-F1
#
_entry.id   AF-A0A4S8L1C4-F1
#
_cell.length_a   1.000
_cell.length_b   1.000
_cell.length_c   1.000
_cell.angle_alpha   90.00
_cell.angle_beta   90.00
_cell.angle_gamma   90.00
#
_symmetry.space_group_name_H-M   'P 1'
#
loop_
_entity.id
_entity.type
_entity.pdbx_description
1 polymer ?
#
loop_
_entity_poly.entity_id
_entity_poly.type
_entity_poly.pdbx_seq_one_letter_code
_entity_poly.pdbx_strand_id
1 'polypeptide(L)'
;MPFKLSSIYTERVFALATPPFHENYRFQDLISRNMTPPYLSTTADIVHHRPSTANPVLVLASDGLIDLFSKTKKTSDITQALSSWPITTDGQNTLNLDRNIDILFDALDGFTKNGLFSELVPGESSVGSIDDTTVISVIL
;
A
#
# COMPACT_ATOMS: atom_id res chain seq x y z
N MET A 1 6.31 -13.99 23.77
CA MET A 1 5.19 -13.53 22.92
C MET A 1 4.68 -14.72 22.09
N PRO A 2 3.36 -14.97 22.04
CA PRO A 2 2.78 -15.96 21.13
C PRO A 2 2.93 -15.49 19.66
N PHE A 3 3.23 -16.42 18.75
CA PHE A 3 3.38 -16.13 17.32
C PHE A 3 2.00 -16.07 16.63
N LYS A 4 1.79 -15.10 15.75
CA LYS A 4 0.52 -14.84 15.04
C LYS A 4 0.33 -15.63 13.74
N LEU A 5 1.22 -16.57 13.42
CA LEU A 5 1.13 -17.35 12.16
C LEU A 5 0.45 -18.68 12.45
N SER A 6 -0.52 -19.12 11.65
CA SER A 6 -1.19 -20.41 11.87
C SER A 6 -0.21 -21.58 11.69
N SER A 7 -0.44 -22.68 12.41
CA SER A 7 0.43 -23.87 12.32
C SER A 7 0.55 -24.41 10.90
N ILE A 8 -0.52 -24.33 10.11
CA ILE A 8 -0.56 -24.72 8.70
C ILE A 8 0.36 -23.85 7.84
N TYR A 9 0.36 -22.53 8.04
CA TYR A 9 1.27 -21.62 7.34
C TYR A 9 2.72 -21.91 7.73
N THR A 10 2.95 -22.06 9.03
CA THR A 10 4.25 -22.37 9.62
C THR A 10 4.79 -23.65 8.98
N GLU A 11 4.02 -24.74 8.93
CA GLU A 11 4.44 -26.03 8.34
C GLU A 11 4.68 -25.94 6.84
N ARG A 12 3.76 -25.36 6.08
CA ARG A 12 3.89 -25.36 4.61
C ARG A 12 4.96 -24.41 4.11
N VAL A 13 5.16 -23.28 4.76
CA VAL A 13 6.08 -22.25 4.27
C VAL A 13 7.48 -22.49 4.82
N PHE A 14 7.64 -22.67 6.13
CA PHE A 14 8.98 -22.82 6.71
C PHE A 14 9.56 -24.22 6.56
N ALA A 15 8.76 -25.29 6.52
CA ALA A 15 9.30 -26.64 6.31
C ALA A 15 9.65 -26.93 4.84
N LEU A 16 9.07 -26.19 3.89
CA LEU A 16 9.34 -26.33 2.45
C LEU A 16 10.25 -25.22 1.89
N ALA A 17 10.58 -24.20 2.68
CA ALA A 17 11.51 -23.14 2.27
C ALA A 17 12.89 -23.74 1.97
N THR A 18 13.39 -23.50 0.76
CA THR A 18 14.74 -23.91 0.33
C THR A 18 15.53 -22.66 -0.08
N PRO A 19 16.73 -22.42 0.49
CA PRO A 19 17.42 -23.24 1.47
C PRO A 19 16.67 -23.25 2.82
N PRO A 20 16.78 -24.34 3.61
CA PRO A 20 16.22 -24.35 4.95
C PRO A 20 16.79 -23.17 5.72
N PHE A 21 15.91 -22.33 6.26
CA PHE A 21 16.26 -21.20 7.11
C PHE A 21 17.24 -21.69 8.17
N HIS A 22 18.53 -21.38 8.05
CA HIS A 22 19.63 -21.61 8.99
C HIS A 22 19.68 -22.99 9.71
N GLU A 23 20.84 -23.66 9.74
CA GLU A 23 21.02 -24.96 10.46
C GLU A 23 20.57 -24.97 11.94
N ASN A 24 20.43 -23.80 12.57
CA ASN A 24 20.00 -23.65 13.96
C ASN A 24 18.49 -23.36 14.13
N TYR A 25 17.70 -23.33 13.06
CA TYR A 25 16.29 -22.96 13.14
C TYR A 25 15.41 -24.15 13.54
N ARG A 26 14.99 -24.18 14.81
CA ARG A 26 14.11 -25.20 15.37
C ARG A 26 12.65 -24.85 15.12
N PHE A 27 12.21 -25.07 13.89
CA PHE A 27 10.84 -24.83 13.45
C PHE A 27 9.75 -25.48 14.36
N GLN A 28 10.05 -26.64 14.94
CA GLN A 28 9.17 -27.36 15.87
C GLN A 28 8.87 -26.55 17.15
N ASP A 29 9.83 -25.73 17.60
CA ASP A 29 9.66 -24.86 18.78
C ASP A 29 8.73 -23.67 18.51
N LEU A 30 8.47 -23.35 17.24
CA LEU A 30 7.51 -22.31 16.83
C LEU A 30 6.10 -22.86 16.73
N ILE A 31 5.93 -24.10 16.27
CA ILE A 31 4.63 -24.78 16.24
C ILE A 31 4.09 -24.93 17.66
N SER A 32 4.93 -25.26 18.64
CA SER A 32 4.47 -25.41 20.04
C SER A 32 3.94 -24.10 20.66
N ARG A 33 4.31 -22.94 20.08
CA ARG A 33 3.85 -21.61 20.51
C ARG A 33 2.57 -21.16 19.81
N ASN A 34 2.01 -22.02 18.96
CA ASN A 34 0.85 -21.78 18.11
C ASN A 34 -0.41 -22.30 18.80
N MET A 35 -0.80 -21.63 19.91
CA MET A 35 -1.72 -22.21 20.90
C MET A 35 -3.20 -22.15 20.51
N THR A 36 -3.62 -21.21 19.66
CA THR A 36 -5.04 -20.95 19.32
C THR A 36 -5.20 -20.44 17.87
N PRO A 37 -4.86 -21.24 16.84
CA PRO A 37 -5.24 -20.93 15.46
C PRO A 37 -6.77 -20.98 15.27
N PRO A 38 -7.35 -20.27 14.27
CA PRO A 38 -6.68 -19.46 13.24
C PRO A 38 -6.39 -18.01 13.69
N TYR A 39 -5.18 -17.53 13.38
CA TYR A 39 -4.72 -16.17 13.70
C TYR A 39 -4.87 -15.17 12.56
N LEU A 40 -5.06 -15.65 11.33
CA LEU A 40 -5.26 -14.85 10.14
C LEU A 40 -6.61 -15.22 9.53
N SER A 41 -7.39 -14.21 9.17
CA SER A 41 -8.66 -14.36 8.48
C SER A 41 -8.56 -13.68 7.12
N THR A 42 -9.15 -14.31 6.11
CA THR A 42 -9.37 -13.70 4.79
C THR A 42 -10.77 -13.09 4.69
N THR A 43 -11.54 -13.10 5.78
CA THR A 43 -12.84 -12.43 5.85
C THR A 43 -12.62 -10.93 5.81
N ALA A 44 -13.11 -10.28 4.76
CA ALA A 44 -13.05 -8.84 4.63
C ALA A 44 -14.10 -8.16 5.51
N ASP A 45 -13.77 -6.97 6.00
CA ASP A 45 -14.74 -6.06 6.59
C ASP A 45 -15.53 -5.37 5.47
N ILE A 46 -16.87 -5.39 5.57
CA ILE A 46 -17.77 -4.89 4.53
C ILE A 46 -18.48 -3.64 5.03
N VAL A 47 -18.38 -2.56 4.27
CA VAL A 47 -19.08 -1.29 4.52
C VAL A 47 -19.92 -0.93 3.30
N HIS A 48 -21.18 -0.54 3.52
CA HIS A 48 -22.05 -0.04 2.47
C HIS A 48 -22.17 1.47 2.56
N HIS A 49 -21.84 2.17 1.47
CA HIS A 49 -21.92 3.62 1.40
C HIS A 49 -22.86 4.05 0.27
N ARG A 50 -23.78 4.99 0.57
CA ARG A 50 -24.62 5.62 -0.46
C ARG A 50 -23.94 6.92 -0.89
N PRO A 51 -23.58 7.09 -2.17
CA PRO A 51 -22.96 8.34 -2.61
C PRO A 51 -23.92 9.52 -2.47
N SER A 52 -23.40 10.66 -2.01
CA SER A 52 -24.18 11.89 -1.77
C SER A 52 -23.97 12.96 -2.84
N THR A 53 -22.93 12.85 -3.65
CA THR A 53 -22.55 13.82 -4.69
C THR A 53 -22.91 13.32 -6.07
N ALA A 54 -23.06 14.24 -7.04
CA ALA A 54 -23.45 13.92 -8.40
C ALA A 54 -22.40 13.09 -9.17
N ASN A 55 -21.13 13.14 -8.76
CA ASN A 55 -20.00 12.41 -9.37
C ASN A 55 -18.99 12.00 -8.28
N PRO A 56 -19.28 10.95 -7.49
CA PRO A 56 -18.35 10.47 -6.47
C PRO A 56 -17.15 9.79 -7.13
N VAL A 57 -15.96 9.99 -6.57
CA VAL A 57 -14.75 9.24 -6.96
C VAL A 57 -14.31 8.37 -5.80
N LEU A 58 -14.12 7.08 -6.07
CA LEU A 58 -13.55 6.11 -5.16
C LEU A 58 -12.09 5.90 -5.53
N VAL A 59 -11.19 6.08 -4.57
CA VAL A 59 -9.76 5.75 -4.71
C VAL A 59 -9.45 4.57 -3.80
N LEU A 60 -8.91 3.51 -4.39
CA LEU A 60 -8.38 2.33 -3.71
C LEU A 60 -6.87 2.32 -3.91
N ALA A 61 -6.11 2.16 -2.84
CA ALA A 61 -4.65 2.13 -2.91
C ALA A 61 -4.05 1.16 -1.90
N SER A 62 -2.85 0.66 -2.19
CA SER A 62 -2.02 -0.02 -1.19
C SER A 62 -1.45 0.97 -0.17
N ASP A 63 -0.98 0.46 0.95
CA ASP A 63 -0.29 1.23 2.01
C ASP A 63 0.97 1.95 1.49
N GLY A 64 1.62 1.42 0.46
CA GLY A 64 2.72 2.10 -0.25
C GLY A 64 2.39 3.55 -0.64
N LEU A 65 1.14 3.86 -1.02
CA LEU A 65 0.74 5.24 -1.32
C LEU A 65 0.79 6.15 -0.08
N ILE A 66 0.33 5.65 1.08
CA ILE A 66 0.33 6.37 2.35
C ILE A 66 1.77 6.62 2.81
N ASP A 67 2.65 5.63 2.63
CA ASP A 67 4.06 5.74 2.94
C ASP A 67 4.75 6.80 2.09
N LEU A 68 4.45 6.87 0.79
CA LEU A 68 4.96 7.91 -0.10
C LEU A 68 4.53 9.30 0.38
N PHE A 69 3.25 9.50 0.69
CA PHE A 69 2.75 10.77 1.22
C PHE A 69 3.35 11.16 2.56
N SER A 70 3.57 10.18 3.44
CA SER A 70 4.20 10.40 4.73
C SER A 70 5.64 10.87 4.57
N LYS A 71 6.37 10.32 3.58
CA LYS A 71 7.76 10.69 3.26
C LYS A 71 7.87 12.06 2.58
N THR A 72 7.00 12.35 1.60
CA THR A 72 7.11 13.56 0.78
C THR A 72 6.41 14.77 1.39
N LYS A 73 5.18 14.60 1.89
CA LYS A 73 4.32 15.70 2.35
C LYS A 73 4.13 15.78 3.86
N LYS A 74 4.73 14.86 4.63
CA LYS A 74 4.58 14.75 6.11
C LYS A 74 3.11 14.67 6.56
N THR A 75 2.24 14.16 5.69
CA THR A 75 0.82 13.93 5.99
C THR A 75 0.62 12.46 6.33
N SER A 76 0.17 12.17 7.55
CA SER A 76 -0.21 10.82 7.96
C SER A 76 -1.66 10.47 7.60
N ASP A 77 -2.44 11.43 7.12
CA ASP A 77 -3.85 11.26 6.77
C ASP A 77 -4.04 11.39 5.26
N ILE A 78 -4.41 10.26 4.64
CA ILE A 78 -4.71 10.20 3.21
C ILE A 78 -5.89 11.11 2.87
N THR A 79 -6.86 11.29 3.76
CA THR A 79 -8.03 12.16 3.53
C THR A 79 -7.60 13.60 3.30
N GLN A 80 -6.60 14.08 4.04
CA GLN A 80 -6.03 15.42 3.85
C GLN A 80 -5.25 15.51 2.54
N ALA A 81 -4.44 14.49 2.21
CA ALA A 81 -3.73 14.45 0.94
C ALA A 81 -4.71 14.45 -0.26
N LEU A 82 -5.74 13.61 -0.22
CA LEU A 82 -6.79 13.50 -1.24
C LEU A 82 -7.66 14.76 -1.35
N SER A 83 -7.90 15.46 -0.24
CA SER A 83 -8.69 16.71 -0.26
C SER A 83 -8.03 17.84 -1.03
N SER A 84 -6.70 17.78 -1.19
CA SER A 84 -5.92 18.75 -1.95
C SER A 84 -5.93 18.48 -3.45
N TRP A 85 -6.36 17.29 -3.88
CA TRP A 85 -6.46 16.99 -5.30
C TRP A 85 -7.68 17.67 -5.89
N PRO A 86 -7.50 18.46 -6.96
CA PRO A 86 -8.62 18.86 -7.79
C PRO A 86 -9.08 17.62 -8.53
N ILE A 87 -9.90 16.79 -7.88
CA ILE A 87 -10.76 15.85 -8.59
C ILE A 87 -11.79 16.72 -9.29
N THR A 88 -11.39 17.35 -10.40
CA THR A 88 -12.30 18.04 -11.30
C THR A 88 -13.20 16.96 -11.87
N THR A 89 -14.41 16.89 -11.30
CA THR A 89 -15.55 16.14 -11.82
C THR A 89 -16.12 16.78 -13.08
N ASP A 90 -15.60 17.93 -13.50
CA ASP A 90 -15.95 18.55 -14.76
C ASP A 90 -15.38 17.70 -15.90
N GLY A 91 -16.28 16.94 -16.54
CA GLY A 91 -16.04 16.15 -17.75
C GLY A 91 -15.67 16.99 -18.99
N GLN A 92 -14.96 18.10 -18.80
CA GLN A 92 -14.49 19.00 -19.84
C GLN A 92 -13.08 19.51 -19.54
N ASN A 93 -12.11 18.60 -19.46
CA ASN A 93 -10.79 18.86 -20.01
C ASN A 93 -10.05 17.54 -20.25
N THR A 94 -10.29 17.00 -21.44
CA THR A 94 -9.54 15.93 -22.07
C THR A 94 -8.14 16.43 -22.43
N LEU A 95 -7.25 16.48 -21.45
CA LEU A 95 -5.94 15.89 -21.65
C LEU A 95 -5.97 14.60 -20.85
N ASN A 96 -5.99 13.48 -21.58
CA ASN A 96 -6.01 12.10 -21.10
C ASN A 96 -4.80 11.78 -20.20
N LEU A 97 -4.65 12.44 -19.05
CA LEU A 97 -3.79 11.94 -18.00
C LEU A 97 -4.62 11.01 -17.14
N ASP A 98 -4.15 9.78 -17.06
CA ASP A 98 -4.69 8.76 -16.18
C ASP A 98 -4.59 9.30 -14.75
N ARG A 99 -5.72 9.51 -14.09
CA ARG A 99 -5.78 10.07 -12.73
C ARG A 99 -4.88 9.30 -11.78
N ASN A 100 -4.72 7.99 -11.99
CA ASN A 100 -3.84 7.16 -11.18
C ASN A 100 -2.36 7.60 -11.28
N ILE A 101 -1.95 8.07 -12.47
CA ILE A 101 -0.61 8.62 -12.70
C ILE A 101 -0.46 9.96 -12.00
N ASP A 102 -1.44 10.86 -12.08
CA ASP A 102 -1.35 12.16 -11.41
C ASP A 102 -1.25 12.00 -9.89
N ILE A 103 -2.03 11.07 -9.35
CA ILE A 103 -2.00 10.67 -7.95
C ILE A 103 -0.60 10.19 -7.55
N LEU A 104 -0.04 9.26 -8.31
CA LEU A 104 1.27 8.69 -8.02
C LEU A 104 2.38 9.72 -8.19
N PHE A 105 2.30 10.55 -9.23
CA PHE A 105 3.26 11.59 -9.53
C PHE A 105 3.29 12.65 -8.42
N ASP A 106 2.12 13.03 -7.90
CA ASP A 106 2.00 13.93 -6.76
C ASP A 106 2.53 13.29 -5.46
N ALA A 107 2.25 12.01 -5.22
CA ALA A 107 2.76 11.28 -4.05
C ALA A 107 4.30 11.20 -4.05
N LEU A 108 4.91 11.14 -5.23
CA LEU A 108 6.36 11.17 -5.46
C LEU A 108 6.96 12.59 -5.48
N ASP A 109 6.16 13.63 -5.18
CA ASP A 109 6.58 15.03 -5.25
C ASP A 109 7.15 15.42 -6.64
N GLY A 110 6.59 14.83 -7.71
CA GLY A 110 7.08 15.00 -9.07
C GLY A 110 6.97 16.42 -9.64
N PHE A 111 6.15 17.28 -9.02
CA PHE A 111 6.04 18.70 -9.39
C PHE A 111 7.20 19.55 -8.86
N THR A 112 8.01 19.02 -7.94
CA THR A 112 9.14 19.72 -7.34
C THR A 112 10.45 19.28 -8.00
N LYS A 113 11.32 20.24 -8.35
CA LYS A 113 12.61 19.95 -9.03
C LYS A 113 13.57 19.06 -8.26
N ASN A 114 13.41 18.98 -6.93
CA ASN A 114 14.19 18.15 -6.02
C ASN A 114 13.29 17.11 -5.31
N GLY A 115 12.17 16.75 -5.92
CA GLY A 115 11.24 15.79 -5.35
C GLY A 115 11.73 14.35 -5.47
N LEU A 116 11.09 13.43 -4.75
CA LEU A 116 11.44 12.01 -4.75
C LEU A 116 11.49 11.42 -6.16
N PHE A 117 10.55 11.81 -7.02
CA PHE A 117 10.52 11.41 -8.43
C PHE A 117 11.85 11.71 -9.17
N SER A 118 12.41 12.90 -8.93
CA SER A 118 13.64 13.35 -9.59
C SER A 118 14.89 12.58 -9.13
N GLU A 119 14.86 11.99 -7.92
CA GLU A 119 15.93 11.12 -7.42
C GLU A 119 15.77 9.66 -7.89
N LEU A 120 14.54 9.23 -8.14
CA LEU A 120 14.24 7.86 -8.57
C LEU A 120 14.55 7.61 -10.04
N VAL A 121 14.25 8.58 -10.92
CA VAL A 121 14.45 8.43 -12.37
C VAL A 121 15.92 8.19 -12.76
N PRO A 122 16.91 8.90 -12.16
CA PRO A 122 18.32 8.66 -12.44
C PRO A 122 18.88 7.40 -11.76
N GLY A 123 18.16 6.80 -10.80
CA GLY A 123 18.67 5.68 -9.99
C GLY A 123 19.70 6.09 -8.92
N GLU A 124 19.87 7.39 -8.67
CA GLU A 124 20.78 7.95 -7.67
C GLU A 124 20.08 8.21 -6.32
N SER A 125 19.04 7.44 -6.01
CA SER A 125 18.20 7.68 -4.84
C SER A 125 18.98 7.46 -3.55
N SER A 126 19.18 8.56 -2.81
CA SER A 126 19.63 8.55 -1.41
C SER A 126 18.55 8.08 -0.44
N VAL A 127 17.31 7.96 -0.93
CA VAL A 127 16.14 7.53 -0.19
C VAL A 127 16.05 6.01 -0.17
N GLY A 128 15.72 5.46 1.00
CA GLY A 128 15.51 4.02 1.18
C GLY A 128 14.44 3.44 0.26
N SER A 129 14.45 2.11 0.12
CA SER A 129 13.53 1.37 -0.77
C SER A 129 12.10 1.89 -0.71
N ILE A 130 11.50 2.05 -1.89
CA ILE A 130 10.07 2.31 -2.06
C ILE A 130 9.37 0.96 -2.15
N ASP A 131 8.19 0.86 -1.54
CA ASP A 131 7.37 -0.34 -1.59
C ASP A 131 6.44 -0.31 -2.82
N ASP A 132 5.98 -1.48 -3.24
CA ASP A 132 5.11 -1.63 -4.40
C ASP A 132 3.79 -0.85 -4.17
N THR A 133 3.58 0.18 -4.98
CA THR A 133 2.43 1.08 -4.85
C THR A 133 1.43 0.83 -5.96
N THR A 134 0.19 0.46 -5.59
CA THR A 134 -0.92 0.27 -6.53
C THR A 134 -2.02 1.29 -6.24
N VAL A 135 -2.56 1.91 -7.28
CA VAL A 135 -3.66 2.88 -7.19
C VAL A 135 -4.72 2.57 -8.24
N ILE A 136 -5.98 2.57 -7.82
CA ILE A 136 -7.14 2.39 -8.67
C ILE A 136 -8.16 3.48 -8.34
N SER A 137 -8.57 4.23 -9.35
CA SER A 137 -9.64 5.24 -9.24
C SER A 137 -10.86 4.83 -10.06
N VAL A 138 -12.05 4.98 -9.47
CA VAL A 138 -13.35 4.65 -10.09
C VAL A 138 -14.30 5.82 -9.93
N ILE A 139 -14.99 6.19 -11.01
CA ILE A 139 -16.10 7.15 -10.99
C ILE A 139 -17.37 6.34 -10.74
N LEU A 140 -18.12 6.68 -9.69
CA LEU A 140 -19.32 5.97 -9.24
C LEU A 140 -20.61 6.55 -9.81
#